data_AF-A0A3B8P272-F1
#
_entry.id   AF-A0A3B8P272-F1
#
_cell.length_a   1.000
_cell.length_b   1.000
_cell.length_c   1.000
_cell.angle_alpha   90.00
_cell.angle_beta   90.00
_cell.angle_gamma   90.00
#
_symmetry.space_group_name_H-M   'P 1'
#
loop_
_entity.id
_entity.type
_entity.pdbx_description
1 polymer ?
#
loop_
_entity_poly.entity_id
_entity_poly.type
_entity_poly.pdbx_seq_one_letter_code
_entity_poly.pdbx_strand_id
1 'polypeptide(L)'
;MATVSFIPESHQSISAMKAVIEYCLQQKKVADEDSGRRLVSGVNCNGENAFTEFMATKTAHHKKGGMNFYHYVQSFSPTESVTAEQV
;
A
#
# COMPACT_ATOMS: atom_id res chain seq x y z
N MET A 1 19.95 4.81 -6.33
CA MET A 1 19.58 5.20 -4.95
C MET A 1 18.09 5.40 -4.91
N ALA A 2 17.39 4.58 -4.13
CA ALA A 2 15.95 4.75 -3.94
C ALA A 2 15.65 6.09 -3.24
N THR A 3 14.58 6.76 -3.65
CA THR A 3 14.03 7.92 -2.95
C THR A 3 12.72 7.53 -2.29
N VAL A 4 12.46 8.07 -1.11
CA VAL A 4 11.21 7.85 -0.39
C VAL A 4 10.52 9.18 -0.18
N SER A 5 9.30 9.31 -0.70
CA SER A 5 8.50 10.53 -0.63
C SER A 5 7.25 10.28 0.19
N PHE A 6 7.05 11.13 1.21
CA PHE A 6 5.79 11.17 1.93
C PHE A 6 4.74 11.92 1.10
N ILE A 7 3.56 11.32 0.94
CA ILE A 7 2.41 11.96 0.31
C ILE A 7 1.49 12.44 1.44
N PRO A 8 1.47 13.75 1.74
CA PRO A 8 0.60 14.29 2.78
C PRO A 8 -0.85 14.19 2.35
N GLU A 9 -1.70 13.68 3.24
CA GLU A 9 -3.15 13.69 3.09
C GLU A 9 -3.77 14.40 4.29
N SER A 10 -4.34 15.58 4.05
CA SER A 10 -4.93 16.43 5.09
C SER A 10 -6.36 16.03 5.45
N HIS A 11 -7.08 15.37 4.53
CA HIS A 11 -8.47 14.97 4.74
C HIS A 11 -8.64 13.46 4.55
N GLN A 12 -8.35 12.70 5.61
CA GLN A 12 -8.49 11.25 5.58
C GLN A 12 -9.87 10.79 6.06
N SER A 13 -10.46 9.87 5.29
CA SER A 13 -11.64 9.10 5.68
C SER A 13 -11.38 7.60 5.47
N ILE A 14 -12.26 6.75 6.02
CA ILE A 14 -12.20 5.30 5.78
C ILE A 14 -12.37 5.00 4.28
N SER A 15 -13.22 5.75 3.57
CA SER A 15 -13.41 5.59 2.13
C SER A 15 -12.17 6.03 1.34
N ALA A 16 -11.50 7.11 1.74
CA ALA A 16 -10.25 7.55 1.11
C ALA A 16 -9.15 6.50 1.26
N MET A 17 -9.00 5.94 2.46
CA MET A 17 -8.06 4.83 2.73
C MET A 17 -8.35 3.62 1.83
N LYS A 18 -9.63 3.21 1.72
CA LYS A 18 -10.03 2.11 0.85
C LYS A 18 -9.67 2.38 -0.61
N ALA A 19 -9.98 3.58 -1.11
CA ALA A 19 -9.70 3.98 -2.48
C ALA A 19 -8.19 3.97 -2.79
N VAL A 20 -7.34 4.41 -1.86
CA VAL A 20 -5.88 4.37 -2.02
C VAL A 20 -5.39 2.93 -2.09
N ILE A 21 -5.87 2.05 -1.20
CA ILE A 21 -5.51 0.62 -1.22
C ILE A 21 -5.94 -0.01 -2.56
N GLU A 22 -7.18 0.20 -2.99
CA GLU A 22 -7.69 -0.31 -4.27
C GLU A 22 -6.89 0.23 -5.47
N TYR A 23 -6.47 1.49 -5.42
CA TYR A 23 -5.62 2.10 -6.45
C TYR A 23 -4.23 1.46 -6.51
N CYS A 24 -3.63 1.13 -5.37
CA CYS A 24 -2.34 0.44 -5.31
C CYS A 24 -2.46 -1.02 -5.79
N LEU A 25 -3.59 -1.68 -5.51
CA LEU A 25 -3.87 -3.07 -5.90
C LEU A 25 -4.39 -3.23 -7.34
N GLN A 26 -4.41 -2.17 -8.15
CA GLN A 26 -4.81 -2.27 -9.56
C GLN A 26 -3.93 -3.26 -10.31
N GLN A 27 -4.54 -4.19 -11.07
CA GLN A 27 -3.80 -5.27 -11.74
C GLN A 27 -2.66 -4.75 -12.60
N LYS A 28 -2.87 -3.66 -13.36
CA LYS A 28 -1.83 -3.00 -14.16
C LYS A 28 -0.60 -2.48 -13.40
N LYS A 29 -0.63 -2.47 -12.07
CA LYS A 29 0.48 -2.00 -11.22
C LYS A 29 1.21 -3.12 -10.49
N VAL A 30 0.50 -4.21 -10.21
CA VAL A 30 0.99 -5.28 -9.34
C VAL A 30 1.14 -6.60 -10.08
N ALA A 31 0.55 -6.75 -11.26
CA ALA A 31 0.77 -7.92 -12.09
C ALA A 31 2.18 -7.85 -12.66
N ASP A 32 2.98 -8.87 -12.37
CA ASP A 32 4.19 -9.16 -13.12
C ASP A 32 3.79 -9.95 -14.37
N GLU A 33 3.98 -9.36 -15.55
CA GLU A 33 3.59 -9.96 -16.82
C GLU A 33 4.42 -11.20 -17.17
N ASP A 34 5.67 -11.27 -16.70
CA ASP A 34 6.59 -12.36 -17.02
C ASP A 34 6.26 -13.63 -16.21
N SER A 35 6.03 -13.50 -14.90
CA SER A 35 5.71 -14.66 -14.04
C SER A 35 4.21 -14.89 -13.82
N GLY A 36 3.36 -13.94 -14.20
CA GLY A 36 1.91 -13.96 -13.91
C GLY A 36 1.59 -13.80 -12.42
N ARG A 37 2.58 -13.45 -11.58
CA ARG A 37 2.40 -13.26 -10.14
C ARG A 37 1.87 -11.86 -9.84
N ARG A 38 1.28 -11.72 -8.65
CA ARG A 38 0.93 -10.41 -8.09
C ARG A 38 1.97 -10.01 -7.05
N LEU A 39 2.57 -8.84 -7.24
CA LEU A 39 3.58 -8.26 -6.36
C LEU A 39 2.89 -7.39 -5.31
N VAL A 40 2.20 -8.05 -4.39
CA VAL A 40 1.52 -7.43 -3.25
C VAL A 40 2.02 -8.08 -1.97
N SER A 41 2.51 -7.28 -1.03
CA SER A 41 3.00 -7.75 0.26
C SER A 41 2.41 -6.91 1.40
N GLY A 42 2.60 -7.38 2.63
CA GLY A 42 2.17 -6.69 3.84
C GLY A 42 3.11 -7.01 5.00
N VAL A 43 3.22 -6.07 5.95
CA VAL A 43 4.01 -6.23 7.17
C VAL A 43 3.05 -6.45 8.33
N ASN A 44 3.06 -7.65 8.91
CA ASN A 44 2.09 -8.10 9.92
C ASN A 44 0.63 -8.15 9.44
N CYS A 45 0.41 -8.07 8.14
CA CYS A 45 -0.90 -8.22 7.51
C CYS A 45 -0.76 -8.89 6.15
N ASN A 46 -1.86 -9.41 5.62
CA ASN A 46 -1.94 -9.73 4.20
C ASN A 46 -2.24 -8.44 3.40
N GLY A 47 -1.37 -8.08 2.45
CA GLY A 47 -1.53 -6.87 1.64
C GLY A 47 -2.84 -6.81 0.84
N GLU A 48 -3.35 -7.96 0.39
CA GLU A 48 -4.66 -8.05 -0.31
C GLU A 48 -5.84 -7.80 0.64
N ASN A 49 -5.67 -8.09 1.94
CA ASN A 49 -6.69 -7.92 2.96
C ASN A 49 -6.44 -6.72 3.89
N ALA A 50 -5.46 -5.86 3.56
CA ALA A 50 -4.96 -4.83 4.46
C ALA A 50 -6.08 -3.90 4.99
N PHE A 51 -7.04 -3.52 4.15
CA PHE A 51 -8.20 -2.72 4.57
C PHE A 51 -9.03 -3.45 5.64
N THR A 52 -9.39 -4.71 5.40
CA THR A 52 -10.23 -5.50 6.29
C THR A 52 -9.54 -5.76 7.63
N GLU A 53 -8.27 -6.18 7.59
CA GLU A 53 -7.47 -6.45 8.79
C GLU A 53 -7.27 -5.19 9.63
N PHE A 54 -7.02 -4.04 9.00
CA PHE A 54 -6.88 -2.77 9.69
C PHE A 54 -8.19 -2.32 10.34
N MET A 55 -9.32 -2.45 9.64
CA MET A 55 -10.63 -2.11 10.20
C MET A 55 -11.04 -3.03 11.35
N ALA A 56 -10.72 -4.32 11.27
CA ALA A 56 -10.91 -5.27 12.37
C ALA A 56 -10.09 -4.85 13.60
N THR A 57 -8.82 -4.52 13.40
CA THR A 57 -7.92 -4.05 14.47
C THR A 57 -8.43 -2.76 15.13
N LYS A 58 -8.80 -1.74 14.34
CA LYS A 58 -9.36 -0.49 14.87
C LYS A 58 -10.64 -0.74 15.68
N THR A 59 -11.47 -1.68 15.24
CA THR A 59 -12.71 -2.03 15.93
C THR A 59 -12.43 -2.73 17.26
N ALA A 60 -11.54 -3.72 17.28
CA ALA A 60 -11.16 -4.46 18.48
C ALA A 60 -10.55 -3.56 19.57
N HIS A 61 -9.83 -2.51 19.18
CA HIS A 61 -9.20 -1.57 20.10
C HIS A 61 -10.02 -0.29 20.34
N HIS A 62 -11.26 -0.21 19.86
CA HIS A 62 -12.12 0.97 19.97
C HIS A 62 -11.49 2.27 19.41
N LYS A 63 -10.61 2.17 18.41
CA LYS A 63 -9.92 3.29 17.77
C LYS A 63 -10.61 3.68 16.47
N LYS A 64 -11.88 4.12 16.51
CA LYS A 64 -12.63 4.43 15.27
C LYS A 64 -12.32 5.79 14.63
N GLY A 65 -11.63 6.69 15.35
CA GLY A 65 -11.25 8.02 14.87
C GLY A 65 -9.75 8.18 14.57
N GLY A 66 -9.34 9.42 14.29
CA GLY A 66 -7.94 9.80 14.07
C GLY A 66 -7.40 9.40 12.69
N MET A 67 -6.07 9.30 12.61
CA MET A 67 -5.36 8.93 11.38
C MET A 67 -5.75 7.53 10.90
N ASN A 68 -5.90 7.39 9.58
CA ASN A 68 -6.24 6.11 8.95
C ASN A 68 -5.03 5.52 8.22
N PHE A 69 -4.19 6.34 7.61
CA PHE A 69 -3.01 5.85 6.90
C PHE A 69 -1.91 6.92 6.80
N TYR A 70 -0.70 6.45 6.55
CA TYR A 70 0.39 7.25 6.01
C TYR A 70 0.75 6.68 4.64
N HIS A 71 0.92 7.53 3.64
CA HIS A 71 1.23 7.10 2.29
C HIS A 71 2.65 7.52 1.94
N TYR A 72 3.47 6.53 1.61
CA TYR A 72 4.83 6.73 1.12
C TYR A 72 4.96 6.09 -0.26
N VAL A 73 5.76 6.72 -1.11
CA VAL A 73 6.17 6.15 -2.40
C VAL A 73 7.68 6.02 -2.39
N GLN A 74 8.15 4.81 -2.69
CA GLN A 74 9.56 4.55 -2.95
C GLN A 74 9.78 4.47 -4.46
N SER A 75 10.68 5.28 -4.97
CA SER A 75 11.03 5.34 -6.40
C SER A 75 12.48 4.96 -6.62
N PHE A 76 12.77 4.31 -7.74
CA PHE A 76 14.11 3.90 -8.14
C PHE A 76 14.52 4.61 -9.42
N SER A 77 15.83 4.82 -9.61
CA SER A 77 16.33 5.37 -10.88
C SER A 77 16.10 4.36 -12.00
N PRO A 78 15.73 4.78 -13.22
CA PRO A 78 15.65 3.87 -14.37
C PRO A 78 16.98 3.18 -14.70
N THR A 79 18.11 3.76 -14.27
CA THR A 79 19.45 3.20 -14.45
C THR A 79 19.86 2.21 -13.35
N GLU A 80 19.04 2.05 -12.32
CA GLU A 80 19.32 1.15 -11.21
C GLU A 80 18.93 -0.29 -11.58
N SER A 81 19.84 -1.23 -11.34
CA SER A 81 19.63 -2.65 -11.68
C SER A 81 18.83 -3.36 -10.58
N VAL A 82 17.56 -3.00 -10.44
CA VAL A 82 16.63 -3.54 -9.44
C VAL A 82 15.37 -4.06 -10.12
N THR A 83 14.89 -5.22 -9.70
CA THR A 83 13.65 -5.82 -10.20
C THR A 83 12.48 -5.56 -9.24
N ALA A 84 11.26 -5.68 -9.73
CA ALA A 84 10.05 -5.42 -8.92
C ALA A 84 9.88 -6.42 -7.77
N GLU A 85 10.46 -7.62 -7.85
CA GLU A 85 10.42 -8.65 -6.80
C GLU A 85 11.43 -8.40 -5.67
N GLN A 86 12.46 -7.60 -5.95
CA GLN A 86 13.52 -7.29 -4.99
C GLN A 86 13.12 -6.16 -4.02
N VAL A 87 11.98 -5.51 -4.27
CA VAL A 87 11.54 -4.29 -3.56
C VAL A 87 10.17 -4.44 -2.92
#